data_AF-T1GFA6-F1
#
_entry.id   AF-T1GFA6-F1
#
_cell.length_a   1.000
_cell.length_b   1.000
_cell.length_c   1.000
_cell.angle_alpha   90.00
_cell.angle_beta   90.00
_cell.angle_gamma   90.00
#
_symmetry.space_group_name_H-M   'P 1'
#
loop_
_entity.id
_entity.type
_entity.pdbx_description
1 polymer ?
#
loop_
_entity_poly.entity_id
_entity_poly.type
_entity_poly.pdbx_seq_one_letter_code
_entity_poly.pdbx_strand_id
1 'polypeptide(L)'
;MGSTITQLACGKRHTLVYVPTRGRIYSFGIGSSGQLGAKQTTDSYLPQVVQGPWVHNKIIEHPDFGIKEIYSGGDLCITIVGNLDEDDSKNLLSTDFRVYDPKTQILTLNTELAQSMAEVPVDVNCDLDLITAVECIVKSQASFNASCLLPNNRHMCCTSRNHGVDFDEAKAVFASISRIENSSLKEIIYDGITKGLIPSLHPNPPDVEALRVYILLPLYHEFINTKNYKSLHTPFAFAVTTMNEIPRRILIPDTGQEIKVIVEDPDLIASLNFLAFLYKINQTERKFKCPYDLFVLPELSDMALEVQNDYFNWLKSPASFHLCNYPFLFDGKVKASILRTDQLLQMQAAMQEHTATSIFHHFFRISPQIQPAFVVLNVSRENIVYDTIRELYKYDTRELKRPLRVKFQNEEAEDAGGVTKEFFLLLIKEILDPKYGMFREYEESRLLWFSYFDFVEKDNYWLVGVLCGLAIYNNTIINMPFPLCLYKKLLNEECDLSDLKELSPVTGNSMQSILDYEGEDFEETFDLRFEIVLDVLGEKQTFQLKENGDKVV
;
A
#
# COMPACT_ATOMS: atom_id res chain seq x y z
N MET A 1 18.33 31.62 37.96
CA MET A 1 19.60 32.34 38.22
C MET A 1 20.43 32.29 36.94
N GLY A 2 20.74 33.43 36.35
CA GLY A 2 21.53 33.55 35.12
C GLY A 2 21.61 35.03 34.72
N SER A 3 22.67 35.40 33.99
CA SER A 3 22.77 36.75 33.40
C SER A 3 22.10 36.76 32.03
N THR A 4 21.29 37.78 31.77
CA THR A 4 20.65 37.98 30.46
C THR A 4 21.69 38.42 29.43
N ILE A 5 21.82 37.65 28.36
CA ILE A 5 22.62 37.98 27.18
C ILE A 5 21.70 38.60 26.14
N THR A 6 22.06 39.75 25.57
CA THR A 6 21.25 40.45 24.54
C THR A 6 21.88 40.43 23.16
N GLN A 7 23.17 40.13 23.07
CA GLN A 7 23.88 40.02 21.80
C GLN A 7 24.85 38.85 21.87
N LEU A 8 24.95 38.12 20.75
CA LEU A 8 25.86 37.01 20.55
C LEU A 8 26.45 37.14 19.15
N ALA A 9 27.77 37.02 19.05
CA ALA A 9 28.48 37.03 17.77
C ALA A 9 29.48 35.87 17.71
N CYS A 10 29.49 35.13 16.61
CA CYS A 10 30.35 33.97 16.41
C CYS A 10 31.41 34.26 15.35
N GLY A 11 32.67 34.07 15.71
CA GLY A 11 33.78 34.05 14.77
C GLY A 11 34.07 32.64 14.27
N LYS A 12 35.25 32.43 13.69
CA LYS A 12 35.68 31.14 13.11
C LYS A 12 35.68 30.00 14.14
N ARG A 13 36.21 30.26 15.34
CA ARG A 13 36.32 29.28 16.45
C ARG A 13 36.22 29.93 17.84
N HIS A 14 35.51 31.05 17.94
CA HIS A 14 35.30 31.77 19.20
C HIS A 14 33.92 32.46 19.18
N THR A 15 33.43 32.80 20.37
CA THR A 15 32.13 33.43 20.56
C THR A 15 32.28 34.63 21.48
N LEU A 16 31.60 35.73 21.13
CA LEU A 16 31.40 36.92 21.94
C LEU A 16 29.96 36.95 22.43
N VAL A 17 29.76 37.34 23.68
CA VAL A 17 28.44 37.59 24.26
C VAL A 17 28.44 38.91 25.03
N TYR A 18 27.39 39.70 24.89
CA TYR A 18 27.20 40.93 25.64
C TYR A 18 26.15 40.76 26.75
N VAL A 19 26.50 41.20 27.96
CA VAL A 19 25.64 41.15 29.15
C VAL A 19 25.36 42.59 29.63
N PRO A 20 24.21 43.20 29.26
CA PRO A 20 23.93 44.60 29.57
C PRO A 20 23.91 44.90 31.07
N THR A 21 23.36 43.99 31.87
CA THR A 21 23.29 44.13 33.34
C THR A 21 24.66 44.27 34.00
N ARG A 22 25.74 43.89 33.31
CA ARG A 22 27.12 44.01 33.78
C ARG A 22 27.94 45.00 32.96
N GLY A 23 27.40 45.56 31.88
CA GLY A 23 28.14 46.39 30.92
C GLY A 23 29.39 45.69 30.37
N ARG A 24 29.36 44.37 30.19
CA ARG A 24 30.55 43.57 29.85
C ARG A 24 30.32 42.65 28.66
N ILE A 25 31.35 42.54 27.84
CA ILE A 25 31.47 41.52 26.79
C ILE A 25 32.31 40.38 27.35
N TYR A 26 31.86 39.16 27.10
CA TYR A 26 32.62 37.95 27.40
C TYR A 26 32.95 37.23 26.11
N SER A 27 34.14 36.66 26.04
CA SER A 27 34.63 35.87 24.92
C SER A 27 35.08 34.49 25.37
N PHE A 28 34.89 33.46 24.56
CA PHE A 28 35.44 32.13 24.79
C PHE A 28 35.64 31.37 23.47
N GLY A 29 36.54 30.39 23.46
CA GLY A 29 36.97 29.60 22.31
C GLY A 29 38.48 29.66 22.07
N ILE A 30 38.89 29.58 20.81
CA ILE A 30 40.29 29.67 20.41
C ILE A 30 40.75 31.12 20.44
N GLY A 31 41.91 31.35 21.07
CA GLY A 31 42.53 32.65 21.31
C GLY A 31 43.88 32.83 20.63
N SER A 32 44.33 31.86 19.82
CA SER A 32 45.66 31.85 19.18
C SER A 32 46.03 33.13 18.40
N SER A 33 45.04 33.87 17.92
CA SER A 33 45.18 35.11 17.15
C SER A 33 44.87 36.37 17.97
N GLY A 34 44.67 36.24 19.28
CA GLY A 34 44.26 37.32 20.18
C GLY A 34 42.77 37.71 20.08
N GLN A 35 41.98 36.94 19.32
CA GLN A 35 40.58 37.24 18.99
C GLN A 35 39.63 37.25 20.20
N LEU A 36 40.06 36.72 21.35
CA LEU A 36 39.30 36.78 22.59
C LEU A 36 39.38 38.17 23.26
N GLY A 37 40.33 39.03 22.89
CA GLY A 37 40.44 40.37 23.48
C GLY A 37 40.71 40.38 24.99
N ALA A 38 41.18 39.26 25.56
CA ALA A 38 41.56 39.11 26.97
C ALA A 38 43.03 39.48 27.25
N LYS A 39 43.68 40.22 26.33
CA LYS A 39 45.11 40.58 26.36
C LYS A 39 46.08 39.38 26.36
N GLN A 40 45.60 38.20 25.97
CA GLN A 40 46.36 36.96 25.87
C GLN A 40 45.99 36.25 24.57
N THR A 41 46.92 35.43 24.06
CA THR A 41 46.74 34.63 22.84
C THR A 41 46.49 33.14 23.12
N THR A 42 46.09 32.81 24.36
CA THR A 42 45.77 31.45 24.78
C THR A 42 44.30 31.16 24.60
N ASP A 43 43.99 29.93 24.21
CA ASP A 43 42.62 29.42 24.16
C ASP A 43 41.97 29.48 25.54
N SER A 44 40.69 29.82 25.59
CA SER A 44 39.90 29.81 26.83
C SER A 44 38.49 29.38 26.51
N TYR A 45 38.12 28.17 26.92
CA TYR A 45 36.77 27.65 26.76
C TYR A 45 35.80 28.13 27.85
N LEU A 46 36.31 28.84 28.86
CA LEU A 46 35.48 29.55 29.84
C LEU A 46 35.33 31.03 29.43
N PRO A 47 34.16 31.65 29.68
CA PRO A 47 33.93 33.06 29.36
C PRO A 47 34.93 33.99 30.05
N GLN A 48 35.74 34.69 29.26
CA GLN A 48 36.69 35.72 29.71
C GLN A 48 36.15 37.11 29.42
N VAL A 49 36.41 38.07 30.32
CA VAL A 49 36.00 39.46 30.10
C VAL A 49 36.88 40.08 29.01
N VAL A 50 36.24 40.53 27.92
CA VAL A 50 36.91 41.28 26.85
C VAL A 50 37.32 42.64 27.35
N GLN A 51 38.59 42.98 27.15
CA GLN A 51 39.15 44.25 27.58
C GLN A 51 38.93 45.31 26.49
N GLY A 52 38.41 46.46 26.89
CA GLY A 52 38.17 47.59 26.00
C GLY A 52 37.91 48.88 26.79
N PRO A 53 37.73 50.02 26.11
CA PRO A 53 37.52 51.32 26.75
C PRO A 53 36.22 51.42 27.57
N TRP A 54 35.29 50.48 27.40
CA TRP A 54 34.07 50.33 28.22
C TRP A 54 34.31 49.66 29.58
N VAL A 55 35.49 49.11 29.83
CA VAL A 55 35.84 48.50 31.13
C VAL A 55 36.42 49.58 32.03
N HIS A 56 35.60 50.10 32.95
CA HIS A 56 35.97 51.19 33.85
C HIS A 56 37.27 50.89 34.61
N ASN A 57 38.32 51.64 34.30
CA ASN A 57 39.64 51.52 34.91
C ASN A 57 39.91 52.82 35.68
N LYS A 58 39.93 52.75 37.02
CA LYS A 58 40.07 53.89 37.95
C LYS A 58 41.38 54.71 37.81
N ILE A 59 42.19 54.46 36.80
CA ILE A 59 43.56 54.98 36.66
C ILE A 59 43.68 55.96 35.49
N ILE A 60 42.72 56.03 34.57
CA ILE A 60 42.82 56.88 33.37
C ILE A 60 41.49 57.60 33.13
N GLU A 61 41.53 58.94 33.04
CA GLU A 61 40.42 59.83 32.68
C GLU A 61 40.03 59.62 31.20
N HIS A 62 39.38 58.51 30.89
CA HIS A 62 38.75 58.29 29.60
C HIS A 62 37.24 58.52 29.72
N PRO A 63 36.58 59.07 28.68
CA PRO A 63 35.13 59.16 28.65
C PRO A 63 34.52 57.76 28.82
N ASP A 64 33.44 57.65 29.60
CA ASP A 64 32.76 56.39 29.83
C ASP A 64 32.10 55.95 28.51
N PHE A 65 32.56 54.83 27.95
CA PHE A 65 32.00 54.27 26.72
C PHE A 65 31.00 53.17 27.03
N GLY A 66 29.81 53.27 26.46
CA GLY A 66 28.79 52.22 26.49
C GLY A 66 28.88 51.31 25.26
N ILE A 67 28.56 50.03 25.43
CA ILE A 67 28.55 49.06 24.34
C ILE A 67 27.22 49.16 23.58
N LYS A 68 27.29 49.44 22.28
CA LYS A 68 26.12 49.47 21.40
C LYS A 68 25.89 48.12 20.75
N GLU A 69 26.89 47.61 20.02
CA GLU A 69 26.80 46.37 19.25
C GLU A 69 28.13 45.59 19.21
N ILE A 70 28.04 44.26 19.20
CA ILE A 70 29.19 43.36 19.01
C ILE A 70 29.09 42.60 17.69
N TYR A 71 30.23 42.45 17.03
CA TYR A 71 30.37 41.71 15.78
C TYR A 71 31.61 40.81 15.86
N SER A 72 31.55 39.67 15.20
CA SER A 72 32.67 38.75 15.06
C SER A 72 32.64 38.12 13.68
N GLY A 73 33.82 37.91 13.09
CA GLY A 73 33.97 37.29 11.77
C GLY A 73 35.42 36.83 11.56
N GLY A 74 35.62 35.59 11.13
CA GLY A 74 36.96 35.02 11.05
C GLY A 74 37.65 35.01 12.42
N ASP A 75 38.84 35.57 12.51
CA ASP A 75 39.57 35.77 13.77
C ASP A 75 39.49 37.25 14.26
N LEU A 76 38.51 38.02 13.77
CA LEU A 76 38.31 39.43 14.11
C LEU A 76 37.07 39.62 14.99
N CYS A 77 37.20 40.48 16.00
CA CYS A 77 36.08 40.99 16.80
C CYS A 77 36.01 42.50 16.65
N ILE A 78 34.79 43.03 16.49
CA ILE A 78 34.52 44.46 16.42
C ILE A 78 33.45 44.77 17.47
N THR A 79 33.64 45.87 18.20
CA THR A 79 32.63 46.38 19.13
C THR A 79 32.36 47.83 18.78
N ILE A 80 31.10 48.17 18.54
CA ILE A 80 30.65 49.54 18.37
C ILE A 80 30.33 50.07 19.76
N VAL A 81 30.96 51.18 20.11
CA VAL A 81 30.73 51.90 21.37
C VAL A 81 30.21 53.30 21.12
N GLY A 82 29.46 53.84 22.07
CA GLY A 82 29.04 55.24 22.09
C GLY A 82 29.48 55.93 23.38
N ASN A 83 29.59 57.25 23.35
CA ASN A 83 29.86 58.05 24.55
C ASN A 83 28.66 58.01 25.49
N LEU A 84 28.93 57.85 26.79
CA LEU A 84 27.97 58.02 27.87
C LEU A 84 28.15 59.44 28.44
N ASP A 85 27.68 60.46 27.72
CA ASP A 85 27.53 61.79 28.33
C ASP A 85 26.31 61.77 29.27
N GLU A 86 26.36 62.51 30.39
CA GLU A 86 25.33 62.46 31.46
C GLU A 86 23.89 62.67 30.92
N ASP A 87 23.73 63.50 29.88
CA ASP A 87 22.43 63.77 29.23
C ASP A 87 21.99 62.69 28.21
N ASP A 88 22.94 61.98 27.57
CA ASP A 88 22.68 60.97 26.52
C ASP A 88 22.67 59.52 27.06
N SER A 89 22.94 59.33 28.35
CA SER A 89 22.82 58.04 29.05
C SER A 89 21.43 57.39 28.92
N LYS A 90 20.38 58.17 28.60
CA LYS A 90 19.04 57.67 28.28
C LYS A 90 18.86 57.23 26.81
N ASN A 91 19.73 57.69 25.90
CA ASN A 91 19.63 57.44 24.47
C ASN A 91 20.55 56.32 23.97
N LEU A 92 21.61 55.96 24.71
CA LEU A 92 22.47 54.84 24.32
C LEU A 92 21.88 53.48 24.73
N LEU A 93 20.77 53.11 24.10
CA LEU A 93 20.19 51.78 24.21
C LEU A 93 21.03 50.79 23.39
N SER A 94 21.71 49.86 24.08
CA SER A 94 22.38 48.75 23.42
C SER A 94 21.35 47.89 22.67
N THR A 95 21.66 47.48 21.45
CA THR A 95 20.75 46.66 20.64
C THR A 95 20.46 45.32 21.35
N ASP A 96 19.19 44.91 21.39
CA ASP A 96 18.79 43.62 21.97
C ASP A 96 18.29 42.68 20.87
N PHE A 97 19.18 41.79 20.41
CA PHE A 97 18.88 40.85 19.33
C PHE A 97 17.92 39.72 19.74
N ARG A 98 17.39 39.74 20.97
CA ARG A 98 16.26 38.90 21.36
C ARG A 98 14.92 39.49 20.93
N VAL A 99 14.88 40.79 20.65
CA VAL A 99 13.69 41.49 20.15
C VAL A 99 13.88 41.68 18.66
N TYR A 100 13.06 40.99 17.88
CA TYR A 100 13.12 41.05 16.43
C TYR A 100 12.19 42.12 15.88
N ASP A 101 12.61 42.79 14.80
CA ASP A 101 11.70 43.67 14.04
C ASP A 101 10.65 42.80 13.33
N PRO A 102 9.34 42.99 13.60
CA PRO A 102 8.26 42.24 12.95
C PRO A 102 8.35 42.22 11.43
N LYS A 103 8.88 43.27 10.80
CA LYS A 103 9.03 43.37 9.34
C LYS A 103 10.12 42.47 8.76
N THR A 104 11.02 41.98 9.60
CA THR A 104 12.14 41.11 9.21
C THR A 104 11.86 39.64 9.48
N GLN A 105 10.68 39.33 10.04
CA GLN A 105 10.32 37.96 10.40
C GLN A 105 9.80 37.19 9.19
N ILE A 106 10.01 35.87 9.24
CA ILE A 106 9.42 34.98 8.25
C ILE A 106 7.90 35.03 8.38
N LEU A 107 7.22 35.08 7.23
CA LEU A 107 5.76 35.01 7.20
C LEU A 107 5.32 33.59 7.57
N THR A 108 4.32 33.46 8.43
CA THR A 108 3.83 32.18 8.93
C THR A 108 2.32 32.12 8.81
N LEU A 109 1.79 30.93 8.56
CA LEU A 109 0.37 30.65 8.66
C LEU A 109 -0.02 30.50 10.14
N ASN A 110 -0.95 31.33 10.58
CA ASN A 110 -1.49 31.35 11.93
C ASN A 110 -3.00 31.58 11.91
N THR A 111 -3.63 31.48 13.08
CA THR A 111 -5.09 31.57 13.19
C THR A 111 -5.63 32.92 12.72
N GLU A 112 -4.94 34.02 13.03
CA GLU A 112 -5.37 35.38 12.65
C GLU A 112 -5.38 35.58 11.13
N LEU A 113 -4.31 35.15 10.45
CA LEU A 113 -4.23 35.21 8.99
C LEU A 113 -5.24 34.28 8.32
N ALA A 114 -5.46 33.09 8.87
CA ALA A 114 -6.44 32.15 8.33
C ALA A 114 -7.88 32.67 8.45
N GLN A 115 -8.21 33.36 9.54
CA GLN A 115 -9.50 34.02 9.73
C GLN A 115 -9.67 35.21 8.79
N SER A 116 -8.64 36.06 8.65
CA SER A 116 -8.73 37.21 7.74
C SER A 116 -8.94 36.79 6.28
N MET A 117 -8.34 35.68 5.85
CA MET A 117 -8.61 35.08 4.53
C MET A 117 -10.06 34.58 4.39
N ALA A 118 -10.61 33.97 5.44
CA ALA A 118 -11.98 33.43 5.43
C ALA A 118 -13.05 34.52 5.44
N GLU A 119 -12.73 35.70 5.97
CA GLU A 119 -13.62 36.88 6.00
C GLU A 119 -13.68 37.63 4.66
N VAL A 120 -12.79 37.33 3.71
CA VAL A 120 -12.79 37.97 2.37
C VAL A 120 -14.01 37.53 1.56
N PRO A 121 -14.89 38.46 1.13
CA PRO A 121 -16.07 38.12 0.34
C PRO A 121 -15.74 37.54 -1.05
N VAL A 122 -16.68 36.80 -1.64
CA VAL A 122 -16.51 36.07 -2.91
C VAL A 122 -16.10 36.96 -4.08
N ASP A 123 -16.74 38.11 -4.23
CA ASP A 123 -16.62 38.99 -5.42
C ASP A 123 -15.77 40.25 -5.17
N VAL A 124 -14.93 40.25 -4.14
CA VAL A 124 -14.08 41.39 -3.78
C VAL A 124 -12.64 41.10 -4.16
N ASN A 125 -11.98 42.08 -4.77
CA ASN A 125 -10.54 42.03 -5.01
C ASN A 125 -9.82 41.98 -3.66
N CYS A 126 -9.09 40.90 -3.44
CA CYS A 126 -8.32 40.72 -2.22
C CYS A 126 -7.17 41.75 -2.17
N ASP A 127 -6.85 42.19 -0.96
CA ASP A 127 -5.72 43.09 -0.73
C ASP A 127 -4.42 42.47 -1.30
N LEU A 128 -3.64 43.30 -2.01
CA LEU A 128 -2.41 42.85 -2.66
C LEU A 128 -1.37 42.40 -1.62
N ASP A 129 -1.33 43.07 -0.47
CA ASP A 129 -0.42 42.69 0.61
C ASP A 129 -0.80 41.32 1.18
N LEU A 130 -2.10 41.03 1.31
CA LEU A 130 -2.60 39.73 1.75
C LEU A 130 -2.31 38.63 0.71
N ILE A 131 -2.57 38.88 -0.58
CA ILE A 131 -2.25 37.95 -1.66
C ILE A 131 -0.75 37.60 -1.64
N THR A 132 0.10 38.63 -1.58
CA THR A 132 1.56 38.46 -1.61
C THR A 132 2.04 37.70 -0.39
N ALA A 133 1.47 37.98 0.79
CA ALA A 133 1.81 37.26 2.01
C ALA A 133 1.41 35.79 1.93
N VAL A 134 0.18 35.48 1.51
CA VAL A 134 -0.33 34.12 1.37
C VAL A 134 0.50 33.34 0.37
N GLU A 135 0.73 33.91 -0.83
CA GLU A 135 1.54 33.29 -1.87
C GLU A 135 2.97 32.96 -1.41
N CYS A 136 3.60 33.89 -0.67
CA CYS A 136 4.93 33.69 -0.08
C CYS A 136 4.94 32.52 0.90
N ILE A 137 3.93 32.42 1.78
CA ILE A 137 3.82 31.34 2.77
C ILE A 137 3.62 30.01 2.07
N VAL A 138 2.63 29.88 1.19
CA VAL A 138 2.25 28.59 0.60
C VAL A 138 3.26 28.05 -0.41
N LYS A 139 4.23 28.85 -0.87
CA LYS A 139 5.33 28.40 -1.74
C LYS A 139 6.64 28.13 -1.01
N SER A 140 6.78 28.56 0.24
CA SER A 140 8.02 28.49 1.00
C SER A 140 7.99 27.39 2.06
N GLN A 141 8.89 26.41 1.93
CA GLN A 141 9.07 25.37 2.96
C GLN A 141 9.41 25.98 4.32
N ALA A 142 10.22 27.03 4.36
CA ALA A 142 10.62 27.67 5.61
C ALA A 142 9.42 28.33 6.31
N SER A 143 8.59 29.05 5.54
CA SER A 143 7.40 29.73 6.05
C SER A 143 6.36 28.72 6.54
N PHE A 144 6.14 27.66 5.76
CA PHE A 144 5.21 26.60 6.10
C PHE A 144 5.70 25.78 7.32
N ASN A 145 7.00 25.48 7.42
CA ASN A 145 7.59 24.80 8.59
C ASN A 145 7.55 25.66 9.87
N ALA A 146 7.60 26.98 9.74
CA ALA A 146 7.51 27.92 10.85
C ALA A 146 6.07 28.21 11.30
N SER A 147 5.08 27.62 10.62
CA SER A 147 3.66 27.81 10.91
C SER A 147 3.16 26.90 12.03
N CYS A 148 2.20 27.39 12.82
CA CYS A 148 1.52 26.61 13.87
C CYS A 148 2.49 25.94 14.87
N LEU A 149 3.49 26.67 15.35
CA LEU A 149 4.49 26.15 16.29
C LEU A 149 4.06 26.34 17.75
N LEU A 150 4.46 25.40 18.61
CA LEU A 150 4.19 25.52 20.05
C LEU A 150 4.78 26.83 20.63
N PRO A 151 3.99 27.58 21.42
CA PRO A 151 4.39 28.90 21.93
C PRO A 151 5.49 28.79 23.00
N ASN A 152 6.05 29.94 23.39
CA ASN A 152 7.06 30.06 24.45
C ASN A 152 8.32 29.20 24.22
N ASN A 153 8.78 29.12 22.97
CA ASN A 153 9.94 28.31 22.57
C ASN A 153 9.79 26.81 22.86
N ARG A 154 8.57 26.31 23.11
CA ARG A 154 8.33 24.87 23.31
C ARG A 154 8.48 24.06 22.02
N HIS A 155 8.48 24.72 20.87
CA HIS A 155 8.83 24.12 19.58
C HIS A 155 10.33 23.85 19.42
N MET A 156 11.17 24.44 20.27
CA MET A 156 12.62 24.21 20.22
C MET A 156 12.99 22.79 20.67
N CYS A 157 14.19 22.35 20.35
CA CYS A 157 14.71 21.01 20.64
C CYS A 157 13.89 19.90 19.97
N CYS A 158 13.65 20.05 18.67
CA CYS A 158 12.97 19.03 17.89
C CYS A 158 13.74 17.71 17.85
N THR A 159 12.97 16.63 17.94
CA THR A 159 13.47 15.26 17.87
C THR A 159 12.49 14.42 17.08
N SER A 160 12.84 13.16 16.79
CA SER A 160 11.91 12.20 16.17
C SER A 160 10.62 11.95 16.96
N ARG A 161 10.57 12.35 18.25
CA ARG A 161 9.39 12.22 19.12
C ARG A 161 8.73 13.55 19.47
N ASN A 162 9.38 14.67 19.14
CA ASN A 162 8.90 16.02 19.44
C ASN A 162 9.08 16.90 18.21
N HIS A 163 8.01 17.01 17.41
CA HIS A 163 7.99 17.80 16.17
C HIS A 163 7.82 19.31 16.41
N GLY A 164 7.43 19.74 17.62
CA GLY A 164 7.32 21.17 17.97
C GLY A 164 6.12 21.91 17.37
N VAL A 165 5.22 21.22 16.67
CA VAL A 165 3.99 21.77 16.06
C VAL A 165 2.83 21.74 17.07
N ASP A 166 2.07 22.83 17.13
CA ASP A 166 0.79 22.91 17.83
C ASP A 166 -0.33 22.39 16.90
N PHE A 167 -0.74 21.14 17.10
CA PHE A 167 -1.76 20.51 16.25
C PHE A 167 -3.17 21.07 16.48
N ASP A 168 -3.45 21.66 17.65
CA ASP A 168 -4.75 22.26 17.90
C ASP A 168 -4.86 23.58 17.15
N GLU A 169 -3.79 24.40 17.14
CA GLU A 169 -3.70 25.57 16.28
C GLU A 169 -3.74 25.19 14.80
N ALA A 170 -2.95 24.20 14.37
CA ALA A 170 -2.92 23.77 12.97
C ALA A 170 -4.30 23.34 12.46
N LYS A 171 -5.05 22.56 13.25
CA LYS A 171 -6.43 22.19 12.89
C LYS A 171 -7.34 23.40 12.79
N ALA A 172 -7.24 24.37 13.70
CA ALA A 172 -8.04 25.60 13.64
C ALA A 172 -7.73 26.42 12.39
N VAL A 173 -6.44 26.55 12.05
CA VAL A 173 -5.95 27.23 10.85
C VAL A 173 -6.49 26.58 9.57
N PHE A 174 -6.33 25.26 9.40
CA PHE A 174 -6.80 24.58 8.19
C PHE A 174 -8.33 24.49 8.12
N ALA A 175 -9.02 24.47 9.25
CA ALA A 175 -10.47 24.61 9.28
C ALA A 175 -10.93 26.00 8.80
N SER A 176 -10.22 27.08 9.18
CA SER A 176 -10.49 28.42 8.64
C SER A 176 -10.20 28.50 7.14
N ILE A 177 -9.10 27.89 6.67
CA ILE A 177 -8.78 27.81 5.23
C ILE A 177 -9.89 27.11 4.44
N SER A 178 -10.48 26.04 4.98
CA SER A 178 -11.59 25.34 4.32
C SER A 178 -12.87 26.17 4.16
N ARG A 179 -13.01 27.28 4.90
CA ARG A 179 -14.16 28.19 4.85
C ARG A 179 -13.95 29.38 3.92
N ILE A 180 -12.76 29.54 3.34
CA ILE A 180 -12.51 30.60 2.37
C ILE A 180 -13.50 30.43 1.22
N GLU A 181 -14.16 31.49 0.80
CA GLU A 181 -15.09 31.46 -0.35
C GLU A 181 -14.52 32.20 -1.58
N ASN A 182 -13.60 33.15 -1.36
CA ASN A 182 -12.95 33.92 -2.42
C ASN A 182 -12.13 33.04 -3.38
N SER A 183 -12.48 33.08 -4.67
CA SER A 183 -11.90 32.20 -5.70
C SER A 183 -10.41 32.45 -5.93
N SER A 184 -9.96 33.72 -5.90
CA SER A 184 -8.55 34.07 -6.11
C SER A 184 -7.66 33.50 -5.00
N LEU A 185 -8.09 33.62 -3.74
CA LEU A 185 -7.35 33.03 -2.61
C LEU A 185 -7.29 31.51 -2.69
N LYS A 186 -8.41 30.85 -3.04
CA LYS A 186 -8.42 29.38 -3.26
C LYS A 186 -7.42 28.97 -4.32
N GLU A 187 -7.41 29.66 -5.46
CA GLU A 187 -6.51 29.37 -6.57
C GLU A 187 -5.04 29.58 -6.17
N ILE A 188 -4.71 30.69 -5.51
CA ILE A 188 -3.36 30.98 -5.03
C ILE A 188 -2.87 29.93 -4.04
N ILE A 189 -3.70 29.53 -3.07
CA ILE A 189 -3.34 28.50 -2.09
C ILE A 189 -3.15 27.15 -2.78
N TYR A 190 -4.09 26.75 -3.64
CA TYR A 190 -4.02 25.49 -4.35
C TYR A 190 -2.81 25.41 -5.27
N ASP A 191 -2.57 26.43 -6.08
CA ASP A 191 -1.42 26.49 -6.99
C ASP A 191 -0.11 26.63 -6.23
N GLY A 192 -0.08 27.41 -5.15
CA GLY A 192 1.09 27.53 -4.29
C GLY A 192 1.50 26.19 -3.70
N ILE A 193 0.53 25.40 -3.20
CA ILE A 193 0.79 24.07 -2.67
C ILE A 193 1.20 23.09 -3.78
N THR A 194 0.41 22.98 -4.86
CA THR A 194 0.58 21.93 -5.87
C THR A 194 1.71 22.20 -6.86
N LYS A 195 1.95 23.47 -7.22
CA LYS A 195 2.97 23.88 -8.20
C LYS A 195 4.22 24.47 -7.54
N GLY A 196 4.16 24.86 -6.27
CA GLY A 196 5.28 25.45 -5.53
C GLY A 196 5.82 24.53 -4.43
N LEU A 197 5.05 24.35 -3.35
CA LEU A 197 5.51 23.68 -2.14
C LEU A 197 5.82 22.20 -2.36
N ILE A 198 4.89 21.42 -2.92
CA ILE A 198 5.08 19.98 -3.11
C ILE A 198 6.29 19.67 -4.02
N PRO A 199 6.45 20.32 -5.18
CA PRO A 199 7.64 20.12 -6.02
C PRO A 199 8.96 20.49 -5.35
N SER A 200 8.94 21.37 -4.33
CA SER A 200 10.15 21.77 -3.61
C SER A 200 10.61 20.74 -2.56
N LEU A 201 9.76 19.76 -2.20
CA LEU A 201 10.05 18.74 -1.18
C LEU A 201 11.18 17.81 -1.66
N HIS A 202 12.25 17.74 -0.87
CA HIS A 202 13.47 17.01 -1.23
C HIS A 202 13.55 15.63 -0.54
N PRO A 203 14.06 14.58 -1.21
CA PRO A 203 14.23 13.24 -0.61
C PRO A 203 15.13 13.19 0.63
N ASN A 204 16.00 14.19 0.77
CA ASN A 204 16.93 14.33 1.89
C ASN A 204 16.73 15.68 2.60
N PRO A 205 15.72 15.82 3.47
CA PRO A 205 15.53 17.01 4.29
C PRO A 205 16.76 17.25 5.20
N PRO A 206 17.13 18.52 5.45
CA PRO A 206 18.37 18.85 6.17
C PRO A 206 18.35 18.43 7.64
N ASP A 207 17.16 18.41 8.27
CA ASP A 207 16.99 18.07 9.67
C ASP A 207 15.55 17.58 9.98
N VAL A 208 15.30 17.29 11.26
CA VAL A 208 13.98 16.85 11.75
C VAL A 208 12.92 17.96 11.73
N GLU A 209 13.32 19.24 11.71
CA GLU A 209 12.38 20.36 11.67
C GLU A 209 11.80 20.55 10.28
N ALA A 210 12.60 20.26 9.24
CA ALA A 210 12.15 20.26 7.86
C ALA A 210 11.03 19.24 7.59
N LEU A 211 10.86 18.23 8.47
CA LEU A 211 9.78 17.24 8.37
C LEU A 211 8.41 17.79 8.77
N ARG A 212 8.31 18.98 9.39
CA ARG A 212 7.03 19.57 9.83
C ARG A 212 6.08 19.82 8.65
N VAL A 213 6.58 20.22 7.48
CA VAL A 213 5.76 20.40 6.27
C VAL A 213 5.01 19.11 5.91
N TYR A 214 5.64 17.94 6.05
CA TYR A 214 5.04 16.66 5.68
C TYR A 214 3.90 16.23 6.62
N ILE A 215 3.86 16.73 7.86
CA ILE A 215 2.77 16.46 8.82
C ILE A 215 1.69 17.56 8.82
N LEU A 216 2.06 18.79 8.43
CA LEU A 216 1.13 19.91 8.32
C LEU A 216 0.32 19.86 7.02
N LEU A 217 0.97 19.52 5.91
CA LEU A 217 0.35 19.58 4.59
C LEU A 217 -0.89 18.66 4.43
N PRO A 218 -0.92 17.43 4.99
CA PRO A 218 -2.11 16.58 4.95
C PRO A 218 -3.35 17.15 5.66
N LEU A 219 -3.19 18.18 6.50
CA LEU A 219 -4.32 18.86 7.13
C LEU A 219 -5.07 19.79 6.16
N TYR A 220 -4.51 20.06 4.98
CA TYR A 220 -5.18 20.85 3.95
C TYR A 220 -6.40 20.10 3.39
N HIS A 221 -7.57 20.72 3.47
CA HIS A 221 -8.87 20.08 3.20
C HIS A 221 -9.01 19.43 1.80
N GLU A 222 -8.28 19.91 0.78
CA GLU A 222 -8.31 19.34 -0.56
C GLU A 222 -7.69 17.92 -0.66
N PHE A 223 -7.00 17.43 0.39
CA PHE A 223 -6.60 16.02 0.53
C PHE A 223 -7.78 15.08 0.79
N ILE A 224 -8.96 15.59 1.14
CA ILE A 224 -10.19 14.77 1.26
C ILE A 224 -10.80 14.53 -0.13
N ASN A 225 -10.54 15.44 -1.08
CA ASN A 225 -11.14 15.41 -2.41
C ASN A 225 -10.37 14.47 -3.34
N THR A 226 -10.90 13.25 -3.53
CA THR A 226 -10.29 12.19 -4.34
C THR A 226 -10.04 12.57 -5.80
N LYS A 227 -10.69 13.61 -6.34
CA LYS A 227 -10.45 14.11 -7.70
C LYS A 227 -9.06 14.75 -7.85
N ASN A 228 -8.45 15.22 -6.76
CA ASN A 228 -7.14 15.83 -6.76
C ASN A 228 -6.00 14.80 -6.74
N TYR A 229 -6.25 13.52 -7.03
CA TYR A 229 -5.20 12.49 -6.94
C TYR A 229 -3.99 12.83 -7.81
N LYS A 230 -4.21 13.33 -9.03
CA LYS A 230 -3.13 13.64 -9.98
C LYS A 230 -2.27 14.85 -9.59
N SER A 231 -2.89 15.90 -9.07
CA SER A 231 -2.23 17.19 -8.79
C SER A 231 -1.75 17.33 -7.35
N LEU A 232 -2.35 16.61 -6.39
CA LEU A 232 -2.07 16.76 -4.97
C LEU A 232 -1.57 15.45 -4.36
N HIS A 233 -2.36 14.37 -4.45
CA HIS A 233 -2.08 13.15 -3.69
C HIS A 233 -0.86 12.40 -4.23
N THR A 234 -0.80 12.14 -5.53
CA THR A 234 0.30 11.41 -6.17
C THR A 234 1.63 12.16 -6.03
N PRO A 235 1.74 13.47 -6.31
CA PRO A 235 2.99 14.21 -6.11
C PRO A 235 3.44 14.25 -4.64
N PHE A 236 2.50 14.43 -3.70
CA PHE A 236 2.83 14.39 -2.28
C PHE A 236 3.25 13.01 -1.80
N ALA A 237 2.53 11.96 -2.21
CA ALA A 237 2.88 10.57 -1.90
C ALA A 237 4.27 10.22 -2.46
N PHE A 238 4.58 10.64 -3.69
CA PHE A 238 5.90 10.47 -4.28
C PHE A 238 6.99 11.17 -3.46
N ALA A 239 6.75 12.40 -2.98
CA ALA A 239 7.71 13.11 -2.13
C ALA A 239 7.96 12.39 -0.78
N VAL A 240 6.96 11.68 -0.24
CA VAL A 240 7.08 10.89 1.00
C VAL A 240 7.79 9.56 0.74
N THR A 241 7.44 8.85 -0.34
CA THR A 241 7.96 7.50 -0.61
C THR A 241 9.39 7.49 -1.12
N THR A 242 9.82 8.55 -1.82
CA THR A 242 11.20 8.71 -2.31
C THR A 242 12.18 9.16 -1.23
N MET A 243 11.68 9.49 -0.04
CA MET A 243 12.48 9.98 1.08
C MET A 243 13.45 8.91 1.60
N ASN A 244 14.65 9.34 2.01
CA ASN A 244 15.66 8.48 2.61
C ASN A 244 15.15 7.78 3.89
N GLU A 245 15.74 6.63 4.21
CA GLU A 245 15.29 5.72 5.28
C GLU A 245 15.09 6.42 6.63
N ILE A 246 16.04 7.26 7.06
CA ILE A 246 16.02 7.93 8.37
C ILE A 246 14.82 8.88 8.49
N PRO A 247 14.69 9.93 7.64
CA PRO A 247 13.55 10.84 7.74
C PRO A 247 12.21 10.14 7.49
N ARG A 248 12.18 9.11 6.63
CA ARG A 248 10.97 8.28 6.42
C ARG A 248 10.53 7.54 7.68
N ARG A 249 11.47 6.91 8.41
CA ARG A 249 11.19 6.23 9.69
C ARG A 249 10.70 7.19 10.78
N ILE A 250 11.11 8.45 10.73
CA ILE A 250 10.65 9.47 11.68
C ILE A 250 9.20 9.87 11.39
N LEU A 251 8.87 10.07 10.11
CA LEU A 251 7.51 10.44 9.68
C LEU A 251 6.50 9.30 9.80
N ILE A 252 6.94 8.08 9.47
CA ILE A 252 6.12 6.87 9.51
C ILE A 252 6.78 5.93 10.55
N PRO A 253 6.55 6.15 11.85
CA PRO A 253 7.05 5.26 12.87
C PRO A 253 6.45 3.87 12.65
N ASP A 254 7.31 2.84 12.58
CA ASP A 254 6.96 1.45 12.26
C ASP A 254 5.67 1.01 12.96
N THR A 255 4.55 1.01 12.22
CA THR A 255 3.30 0.36 12.63
C THR A 255 3.36 -1.15 12.44
N GLY A 256 4.54 -1.69 12.09
CA GLY A 256 4.72 -3.10 11.72
C GLY A 256 4.19 -3.45 10.33
N GLN A 257 3.72 -2.48 9.55
CA GLN A 257 3.35 -2.65 8.14
C GLN A 257 4.28 -1.81 7.26
N GLU A 258 5.32 -2.43 6.72
CA GLU A 258 6.02 -1.88 5.55
C GLU A 258 5.03 -1.84 4.39
N ILE A 259 4.53 -0.65 4.01
CA ILE A 259 3.80 -0.50 2.76
C ILE A 259 4.83 -0.60 1.64
N LYS A 260 4.99 -1.80 1.09
CA LYS A 260 5.89 -2.05 -0.04
C LYS A 260 5.17 -1.66 -1.34
N VAL A 261 5.42 -0.45 -1.81
CA VAL A 261 4.83 0.01 -3.08
C VAL A 261 5.53 -0.69 -4.25
N ILE A 262 4.77 -1.38 -5.10
CA ILE A 262 5.25 -1.91 -6.38
C ILE A 262 5.40 -0.72 -7.33
N VAL A 263 6.63 -0.42 -7.73
CA VAL A 263 6.94 0.70 -8.63
C VAL A 263 7.15 0.18 -10.05
N GLU A 264 6.62 0.92 -11.02
CA GLU A 264 6.87 0.67 -12.44
C GLU A 264 8.32 1.05 -12.77
N ASP A 265 9.16 0.05 -13.02
CA ASP A 265 10.55 0.19 -13.44
C ASP A 265 10.73 -0.48 -14.82
N PRO A 266 11.19 0.25 -15.86
CA PRO A 266 11.43 -0.31 -17.18
C PRO A 266 12.31 -1.58 -17.20
N ASP A 267 13.33 -1.64 -16.34
CA ASP A 267 14.25 -2.79 -16.29
C ASP A 267 13.59 -4.03 -15.66
N LEU A 268 12.75 -3.80 -14.64
CA LEU A 268 11.91 -4.84 -14.05
C LEU A 268 10.91 -5.38 -15.07
N ILE A 269 10.21 -4.49 -15.81
CA ILE A 269 9.25 -4.89 -16.83
C ILE A 269 9.91 -5.75 -17.92
N ALA A 270 11.09 -5.33 -18.40
CA ALA A 270 11.84 -6.09 -19.40
C ALA A 270 12.19 -7.51 -18.88
N SER A 271 12.64 -7.59 -17.62
CA SER A 271 12.98 -8.86 -16.96
C SER A 271 11.75 -9.77 -16.81
N LEU A 272 10.62 -9.23 -16.37
CA LEU A 272 9.37 -9.98 -16.21
C LEU A 272 8.80 -10.45 -17.55
N ASN A 273 8.88 -9.63 -18.60
CA ASN A 273 8.50 -10.02 -19.96
C ASN A 273 9.36 -11.16 -20.49
N PHE A 274 10.67 -11.13 -20.25
CA PHE A 274 11.55 -12.23 -20.60
C PHE A 274 11.21 -13.51 -19.82
N LEU A 275 10.93 -13.39 -18.51
CA LEU A 275 10.51 -14.52 -17.69
C LEU A 275 9.18 -15.13 -18.17
N ALA A 276 8.22 -14.29 -18.58
CA ALA A 276 6.95 -14.72 -19.16
C ALA A 276 7.16 -15.48 -20.48
N PHE A 277 8.10 -15.04 -21.30
CA PHE A 277 8.49 -15.74 -22.53
C PHE A 277 9.07 -17.13 -22.22
N LEU A 278 9.99 -17.24 -21.25
CA LEU A 278 10.55 -18.52 -20.82
C LEU A 278 9.49 -19.45 -20.23
N TYR A 279 8.58 -18.92 -19.40
CA TYR A 279 7.47 -19.68 -18.83
C TYR A 279 6.56 -20.25 -19.93
N LYS A 280 6.25 -19.44 -20.96
CA LYS A 280 5.44 -19.88 -22.10
C LYS A 280 6.10 -21.03 -22.86
N ILE A 281 7.39 -20.91 -23.20
CA ILE A 281 8.15 -22.00 -23.85
C ILE A 281 8.11 -23.27 -23.01
N ASN A 282 8.26 -23.14 -21.69
CA ASN A 282 8.22 -24.26 -20.77
C ASN A 282 6.88 -25.00 -20.80
N GLN A 283 5.77 -24.29 -21.03
CA GLN A 283 4.44 -24.88 -21.08
C GLN A 283 4.10 -25.52 -22.42
N THR A 284 4.50 -24.89 -23.54
CA THR A 284 3.97 -25.26 -24.86
C THR A 284 4.93 -26.08 -25.73
N GLU A 285 6.24 -25.96 -25.56
CA GLU A 285 7.21 -26.52 -26.53
C GLU A 285 8.13 -27.61 -25.94
N ARG A 286 8.16 -27.77 -24.63
CA ARG A 286 9.09 -28.70 -23.97
C ARG A 286 8.47 -30.05 -23.68
N LYS A 287 9.15 -31.11 -24.13
CA LYS A 287 8.92 -32.50 -23.68
C LYS A 287 9.27 -32.69 -22.21
N PHE A 288 10.28 -31.97 -21.71
CA PHE A 288 10.69 -31.98 -20.31
C PHE A 288 10.47 -30.59 -19.70
N LYS A 289 9.38 -30.44 -18.95
CA LYS A 289 9.03 -29.17 -18.30
C LYS A 289 9.94 -28.91 -17.11
N CYS A 290 10.44 -27.69 -16.98
CA CYS A 290 11.01 -27.19 -15.74
C CYS A 290 9.93 -27.16 -14.65
N PRO A 291 10.28 -27.47 -13.39
CA PRO A 291 9.39 -27.32 -12.25
C PRO A 291 8.80 -25.90 -12.15
N TYR A 292 7.53 -25.79 -11.77
CA TYR A 292 6.79 -24.52 -11.76
C TYR A 292 7.26 -23.57 -10.66
N ASP A 293 7.77 -24.12 -9.55
CA ASP A 293 8.31 -23.44 -8.38
C ASP A 293 9.54 -22.59 -8.72
N LEU A 294 10.27 -22.91 -9.79
CA LEU A 294 11.38 -22.09 -10.28
C LEU A 294 10.94 -20.71 -10.81
N PHE A 295 9.67 -20.57 -11.19
CA PHE A 295 9.12 -19.32 -11.71
C PHE A 295 8.38 -18.51 -10.63
N VAL A 296 8.18 -19.08 -9.45
CA VAL A 296 7.49 -18.44 -8.33
C VAL A 296 8.46 -17.51 -7.60
N LEU A 297 7.96 -16.36 -7.16
CA LEU A 297 8.67 -15.42 -6.29
C LEU A 297 8.09 -15.52 -4.87
N PRO A 298 8.75 -16.25 -3.95
CA PRO A 298 8.24 -16.49 -2.60
C PRO A 298 7.97 -15.20 -1.82
N GLU A 299 8.75 -14.15 -2.07
CA GLU A 299 8.68 -12.85 -1.41
C GLU A 299 7.33 -12.15 -1.60
N LEU A 300 6.61 -12.48 -2.68
CA LEU A 300 5.26 -11.95 -2.93
C LEU A 300 4.23 -12.48 -1.93
N SER A 301 4.52 -13.59 -1.26
CA SER A 301 3.67 -14.16 -0.21
C SER A 301 3.58 -13.28 1.03
N ASP A 302 4.64 -12.53 1.31
CA ASP A 302 4.70 -11.56 2.42
C ASP A 302 4.05 -10.22 2.05
N MET A 303 3.77 -10.00 0.75
CA MET A 303 3.15 -8.80 0.18
C MET A 303 1.69 -9.05 -0.23
N ALA A 304 0.98 -9.91 0.49
CA ALA A 304 -0.35 -10.36 0.09
C ALA A 304 -1.38 -9.21 -0.06
N LEU A 305 -1.29 -8.16 0.77
CA LEU A 305 -2.20 -7.01 0.71
C LEU A 305 -1.92 -6.15 -0.53
N GLU A 306 -0.64 -5.93 -0.84
CA GLU A 306 -0.18 -5.20 -2.01
C GLU A 306 -0.60 -5.91 -3.29
N VAL A 307 -0.47 -7.24 -3.35
CA VAL A 307 -0.90 -8.04 -4.49
C VAL A 307 -2.43 -8.01 -4.67
N GLN A 308 -3.21 -8.01 -3.57
CA GLN A 308 -4.66 -7.83 -3.66
C GLN A 308 -5.05 -6.44 -4.20
N ASN A 309 -4.32 -5.39 -3.79
CA ASN A 309 -4.52 -4.04 -4.31
C ASN A 309 -4.10 -3.92 -5.79
N ASP A 310 -2.98 -4.56 -6.17
CA ASP A 310 -2.53 -4.67 -7.56
C ASP A 310 -3.58 -5.34 -8.44
N TYR A 311 -4.21 -6.43 -7.95
CA TYR A 311 -5.31 -7.10 -8.65
C TYR A 311 -6.50 -6.16 -8.90
N PHE A 312 -6.90 -5.37 -7.89
CA PHE A 312 -7.99 -4.40 -8.05
C PHE A 312 -7.68 -3.31 -9.08
N ASN A 313 -6.43 -2.85 -9.15
CA ASN A 313 -5.99 -1.89 -10.16
C ASN A 313 -5.90 -2.53 -11.55
N TRP A 314 -5.42 -3.77 -11.61
CA TRP A 314 -5.32 -4.55 -12.84
C TRP A 314 -6.68 -4.74 -13.52
N LEU A 315 -7.75 -4.99 -12.74
CA LEU A 315 -9.11 -5.08 -13.29
C LEU A 315 -9.58 -3.79 -13.99
N LYS A 316 -9.08 -2.62 -13.57
CA LYS A 316 -9.45 -1.32 -14.17
C LYS A 316 -8.59 -0.98 -15.38
N SER A 317 -7.32 -1.39 -15.35
CA SER A 317 -6.32 -1.03 -16.37
C SER A 317 -5.42 -2.22 -16.70
N PRO A 318 -5.93 -3.30 -17.30
CA PRO A 318 -5.14 -4.52 -17.54
C PRO A 318 -4.00 -4.30 -18.56
N ALA A 319 -4.06 -3.20 -19.33
CA ALA A 319 -3.06 -2.81 -20.31
C ALA A 319 -1.82 -2.14 -19.71
N SER A 320 -1.88 -1.63 -18.46
CA SER A 320 -0.72 -1.07 -17.77
C SER A 320 -0.03 -2.13 -16.91
N PHE A 321 1.19 -1.83 -16.46
CA PHE A 321 1.97 -2.74 -15.64
C PHE A 321 1.29 -3.07 -14.30
N HIS A 322 1.10 -4.36 -14.06
CA HIS A 322 0.69 -4.94 -12.77
C HIS A 322 1.40 -6.28 -12.59
N LEU A 323 1.64 -6.71 -11.36
CA LEU A 323 2.13 -8.06 -11.10
C LEU A 323 1.12 -9.11 -11.57
N CYS A 324 -0.18 -8.78 -11.54
CA CYS A 324 -1.24 -9.65 -12.05
C CYS A 324 -1.15 -9.93 -13.55
N ASN A 325 -0.35 -9.19 -14.33
CA ASN A 325 -0.02 -9.57 -15.72
C ASN A 325 0.91 -10.81 -15.80
N TYR A 326 1.53 -11.21 -14.69
CA TYR A 326 2.49 -12.30 -14.58
C TYR A 326 2.07 -13.34 -13.52
N PRO A 327 0.92 -14.03 -13.69
CA PRO A 327 0.34 -14.89 -12.64
C PRO A 327 1.19 -16.11 -12.28
N PHE A 328 2.18 -16.48 -13.10
CA PHE A 328 3.11 -17.57 -12.82
C PHE A 328 4.08 -17.25 -11.68
N LEU A 329 4.26 -15.97 -11.33
CA LEU A 329 5.10 -15.54 -10.21
C LEU A 329 4.50 -15.89 -8.84
N PHE A 330 3.19 -16.11 -8.78
CA PHE A 330 2.49 -16.30 -7.52
C PHE A 330 2.45 -17.78 -7.11
N ASP A 331 2.70 -18.02 -5.83
CA ASP A 331 2.51 -19.31 -5.21
C ASP A 331 1.01 -19.63 -5.01
N GLY A 332 0.70 -20.82 -4.49
CA GLY A 332 -0.68 -21.22 -4.24
C GLY A 332 -1.40 -20.34 -3.21
N LYS A 333 -0.68 -19.83 -2.20
CA LYS A 333 -1.25 -19.02 -1.12
C LYS A 333 -1.68 -17.64 -1.64
N VAL A 334 -0.84 -16.98 -2.43
CA VAL A 334 -1.14 -15.69 -3.06
C VAL A 334 -2.26 -15.84 -4.09
N LYS A 335 -2.24 -16.88 -4.92
CA LYS A 335 -3.32 -17.15 -5.87
C LYS A 335 -4.67 -17.36 -5.17
N ALA A 336 -4.70 -18.13 -4.08
CA ALA A 336 -5.91 -18.31 -3.27
C ALA A 336 -6.41 -16.98 -2.68
N SER A 337 -5.49 -16.12 -2.24
CA SER A 337 -5.79 -14.76 -1.76
C SER A 337 -6.41 -13.89 -2.85
N ILE A 338 -5.84 -13.88 -4.06
CA ILE A 338 -6.38 -13.16 -5.23
C ILE A 338 -7.78 -13.67 -5.58
N LEU A 339 -7.96 -14.99 -5.65
CA LEU A 339 -9.27 -15.60 -5.94
C LEU A 339 -10.33 -15.20 -4.92
N ARG A 340 -9.97 -15.12 -3.64
CA ARG A 340 -10.86 -14.64 -2.58
C ARG A 340 -11.22 -13.16 -2.75
N THR A 341 -10.28 -12.33 -3.18
CA THR A 341 -10.55 -10.91 -3.48
C THR A 341 -11.48 -10.76 -4.69
N ASP A 342 -11.20 -11.48 -5.79
CA ASP A 342 -12.05 -11.50 -6.99
C ASP A 342 -13.48 -11.96 -6.66
N GLN A 343 -13.60 -13.02 -5.87
CA GLN A 343 -14.88 -13.52 -5.38
C GLN A 343 -15.70 -12.42 -4.69
N LEU A 344 -15.13 -11.72 -3.71
CA LEU A 344 -15.81 -10.64 -2.97
C LEU A 344 -16.25 -9.51 -3.91
N LEU A 345 -15.38 -9.12 -4.86
CA LEU A 345 -15.69 -8.08 -5.84
C LEU A 345 -16.84 -8.49 -6.76
N GLN A 346 -16.80 -9.71 -7.30
CA GLN A 346 -17.86 -10.22 -8.18
C GLN A 346 -19.20 -10.36 -7.44
N MET A 347 -19.20 -10.81 -6.19
CA MET A 347 -20.42 -10.93 -5.39
C MET A 347 -21.05 -9.57 -5.14
N GLN A 348 -20.23 -8.58 -4.79
CA GLN A 348 -20.68 -7.20 -4.59
C GLN A 348 -21.24 -6.60 -5.88
N ALA A 349 -20.57 -6.81 -7.03
CA ALA A 349 -21.03 -6.35 -8.32
C ALA A 349 -22.38 -6.98 -8.71
N ALA A 350 -22.53 -8.30 -8.56
CA ALA A 350 -23.78 -9.02 -8.83
C ALA A 350 -24.93 -8.53 -7.92
N MET A 351 -24.64 -8.24 -6.64
CA MET A 351 -25.64 -7.72 -5.70
C MET A 351 -26.06 -6.29 -6.04
N GLN A 352 -25.13 -5.44 -6.48
CA GLN A 352 -25.43 -4.08 -6.94
C GLN A 352 -26.29 -4.09 -8.20
N GLU A 353 -25.95 -4.93 -9.19
CA GLU A 353 -26.72 -5.08 -10.44
C GLU A 353 -28.15 -5.58 -10.16
N HIS A 354 -28.29 -6.58 -9.29
CA HIS A 354 -29.60 -7.09 -8.87
C HIS A 354 -30.43 -6.02 -8.15
N THR A 355 -29.81 -5.26 -7.25
CA THR A 355 -30.49 -4.19 -6.51
C THR A 355 -30.96 -3.08 -7.45
N ALA A 356 -30.11 -2.67 -8.39
CA ALA A 356 -30.46 -1.67 -9.40
C ALA A 356 -31.64 -2.12 -10.28
N THR A 357 -31.60 -3.36 -10.77
CA THR A 357 -32.67 -3.97 -11.56
C THR A 357 -33.97 -4.07 -10.76
N SER A 358 -33.90 -4.47 -9.48
CA SER A 358 -35.06 -4.54 -8.59
C SER A 358 -35.69 -3.18 -8.33
N ILE A 359 -34.89 -2.14 -8.10
CA ILE A 359 -35.35 -0.75 -7.95
C ILE A 359 -36.00 -0.26 -9.25
N PHE A 360 -35.39 -0.56 -10.40
CA PHE A 360 -35.95 -0.22 -11.72
C PHE A 360 -37.33 -0.86 -11.93
N HIS A 361 -37.46 -2.18 -11.72
CA HIS A 361 -38.74 -2.87 -11.86
C HIS A 361 -39.80 -2.34 -10.89
N HIS A 362 -39.42 -2.02 -9.65
CA HIS A 362 -40.31 -1.42 -8.66
C HIS A 362 -40.78 -0.02 -9.10
N PHE A 363 -39.86 0.82 -9.56
CA PHE A 363 -40.15 2.19 -10.00
C PHE A 363 -41.08 2.21 -11.23
N PHE A 364 -40.84 1.33 -12.20
CA PHE A 364 -41.65 1.25 -13.43
C PHE A 364 -42.85 0.30 -13.34
N ARG A 365 -43.12 -0.30 -12.18
CA ARG A 365 -44.22 -1.26 -11.92
C ARG A 365 -44.33 -2.39 -12.96
N ILE A 366 -43.19 -2.83 -13.49
CA ILE A 366 -43.13 -3.85 -14.55
C ILE A 366 -43.41 -5.25 -13.98
N SER A 367 -43.09 -5.51 -12.71
CA SER A 367 -43.41 -6.76 -12.02
C SER A 367 -43.59 -6.53 -10.51
N PRO A 368 -44.60 -7.14 -9.86
CA PRO A 368 -44.80 -7.05 -8.42
C PRO A 368 -43.91 -7.99 -7.60
N GLN A 369 -43.19 -8.92 -8.25
CA GLN A 369 -42.36 -9.91 -7.55
C GLN A 369 -40.94 -9.39 -7.35
N ILE A 370 -40.57 -9.11 -6.10
CA ILE A 370 -39.20 -8.78 -5.70
C ILE A 370 -38.40 -10.08 -5.71
N GLN A 371 -37.45 -10.20 -6.64
CA GLN A 371 -36.54 -11.34 -6.63
C GLN A 371 -35.63 -11.27 -5.39
N PRO A 372 -35.28 -12.43 -4.80
CA PRO A 372 -34.40 -12.48 -3.64
C PRO A 372 -32.98 -12.00 -4.00
N ALA A 373 -32.36 -11.23 -3.10
CA ALA A 373 -30.98 -10.77 -3.26
C ALA A 373 -29.93 -11.91 -3.19
N PHE A 374 -30.36 -13.09 -2.76
CA PHE A 374 -29.54 -14.28 -2.58
C PHE A 374 -30.00 -15.39 -3.53
N VAL A 375 -29.08 -16.26 -3.93
CA VAL A 375 -29.43 -17.56 -4.50
C VAL A 375 -29.84 -18.44 -3.33
N VAL A 376 -31.10 -18.87 -3.30
CA VAL A 376 -31.65 -19.66 -2.19
C VAL A 376 -31.95 -21.06 -2.68
N LEU A 377 -31.20 -22.04 -2.17
CA LEU A 377 -31.44 -23.45 -2.46
C LEU A 377 -32.23 -24.07 -1.32
N ASN A 378 -33.46 -24.48 -1.61
CA ASN A 378 -34.33 -25.18 -0.65
C ASN A 378 -34.26 -26.68 -0.92
N VAL A 379 -33.54 -27.41 -0.07
CA VAL A 379 -33.19 -28.82 -0.30
C VAL A 379 -33.62 -29.71 0.87
N SER A 380 -33.99 -30.95 0.58
CA SER A 380 -34.18 -31.98 1.61
C SER A 380 -32.88 -32.76 1.83
N ARG A 381 -32.71 -33.37 3.01
CA ARG A 381 -31.54 -34.21 3.28
C ARG A 381 -31.63 -35.54 2.52
N GLU A 382 -32.84 -36.03 2.33
CA GLU A 382 -33.14 -37.31 1.70
C GLU A 382 -32.94 -37.27 0.19
N ASN A 383 -33.22 -36.14 -0.47
CA ASN A 383 -33.15 -35.99 -1.93
C ASN A 383 -32.25 -34.84 -2.36
N ILE A 384 -31.13 -34.65 -1.65
CA ILE A 384 -30.26 -33.47 -1.79
C ILE A 384 -29.77 -33.24 -3.24
N VAL A 385 -29.45 -34.30 -3.98
CA VAL A 385 -29.01 -34.21 -5.39
C VAL A 385 -30.12 -33.66 -6.28
N TYR A 386 -31.27 -34.34 -6.29
CA TYR A 386 -32.39 -33.99 -7.16
C TYR A 386 -32.95 -32.59 -6.83
N ASP A 387 -33.12 -32.29 -5.54
CA ASP A 387 -33.57 -30.97 -5.11
C ASP A 387 -32.57 -29.88 -5.54
N THR A 388 -31.26 -30.13 -5.44
CA THR A 388 -30.26 -29.15 -5.87
C THR A 388 -30.34 -28.88 -7.36
N ILE A 389 -30.44 -29.93 -8.19
CA ILE A 389 -30.61 -29.76 -9.65
C ILE A 389 -31.83 -28.91 -9.95
N ARG A 390 -32.98 -29.25 -9.35
CA ARG A 390 -34.24 -28.51 -9.53
C ARG A 390 -34.12 -27.04 -9.11
N GLU A 391 -33.48 -26.75 -7.98
CA GLU A 391 -33.31 -25.38 -7.51
C GLU A 391 -32.33 -24.59 -8.38
N LEU A 392 -31.24 -25.19 -8.86
CA LEU A 392 -30.27 -24.53 -9.73
C LEU A 392 -30.85 -24.17 -11.10
N TYR A 393 -31.74 -24.99 -11.66
CA TYR A 393 -32.43 -24.67 -12.93
C TYR A 393 -33.33 -23.43 -12.87
N LYS A 394 -33.60 -22.89 -11.67
CA LYS A 394 -34.34 -21.64 -11.52
C LYS A 394 -33.50 -20.39 -11.79
N TYR A 395 -32.18 -20.54 -11.90
CA TYR A 395 -31.23 -19.44 -11.98
C TYR A 395 -30.42 -19.47 -13.26
N ASP A 396 -30.20 -18.30 -13.85
CA ASP A 396 -29.24 -18.14 -14.92
C ASP A 396 -27.80 -18.14 -14.39
N THR A 397 -26.81 -18.47 -15.24
CA THR A 397 -25.39 -18.53 -14.84
C THR A 397 -24.87 -17.23 -14.21
N ARG A 398 -25.39 -16.06 -14.63
CA ARG A 398 -25.02 -14.76 -14.06
C ARG A 398 -25.56 -14.58 -12.65
N GLU A 399 -26.75 -15.11 -12.40
CA GLU A 399 -27.45 -15.00 -11.11
C GLU A 399 -26.82 -15.87 -10.03
N LEU A 400 -26.17 -16.98 -10.42
CA LEU A 400 -25.40 -17.86 -9.54
C LEU A 400 -24.19 -17.17 -8.91
N LYS A 401 -23.81 -15.97 -9.39
CA LYS A 401 -22.78 -15.12 -8.78
C LYS A 401 -23.31 -14.28 -7.60
N ARG A 402 -24.61 -14.30 -7.31
CA ARG A 402 -25.11 -13.69 -6.06
C ARG A 402 -24.72 -14.56 -4.85
N PRO A 403 -24.66 -14.01 -3.63
CA PRO A 403 -24.34 -14.80 -2.45
C PRO A 403 -25.33 -15.97 -2.26
N LEU A 404 -24.79 -17.17 -2.00
CA LEU A 404 -25.53 -18.40 -1.82
C LEU A 404 -26.08 -18.51 -0.39
N ARG A 405 -27.32 -18.98 -0.25
CA ARG A 405 -27.92 -19.40 1.02
C ARG A 405 -28.60 -20.73 0.85
N VAL A 406 -28.34 -21.65 1.77
CA VAL A 406 -28.97 -22.98 1.76
C VAL A 406 -29.98 -23.08 2.89
N LYS A 407 -31.13 -23.70 2.58
CA LYS A 407 -32.19 -24.00 3.56
C LYS A 407 -32.55 -25.47 3.48
N PHE A 408 -32.32 -26.20 4.57
CA PHE A 408 -32.85 -27.55 4.71
C PHE A 408 -34.34 -27.49 5.06
N GLN A 409 -35.14 -28.32 4.39
CA GLN A 409 -36.58 -28.39 4.65
C GLN A 409 -36.85 -28.80 6.11
N ASN A 410 -37.82 -28.12 6.74
CA ASN A 410 -38.23 -28.35 8.13
C ASN A 410 -37.16 -28.02 9.21
N GLU A 411 -36.11 -27.26 8.86
CA GLU A 411 -35.09 -26.80 9.81
C GLU A 411 -35.13 -25.27 9.95
N GLU A 412 -35.28 -24.77 11.18
CA GLU A 412 -35.13 -23.35 11.50
C GLU A 412 -33.63 -23.04 11.71
N ALA A 413 -32.88 -22.94 10.61
CA ALA A 413 -31.48 -22.54 10.64
C ALA A 413 -31.28 -21.18 9.94
N GLU A 414 -30.67 -20.23 10.64
CA GLU A 414 -30.19 -18.99 10.03
C GLU A 414 -28.81 -19.23 9.42
N ASP A 415 -28.75 -19.30 8.09
CA ASP A 415 -27.50 -19.55 7.38
C ASP A 415 -26.53 -18.36 7.47
N ALA A 416 -25.59 -18.44 8.41
CA ALA A 416 -24.41 -17.59 8.51
C ALA A 416 -23.14 -18.23 7.89
N GLY A 417 -23.31 -19.23 7.02
CA GLY A 417 -22.24 -19.96 6.31
C GLY A 417 -21.99 -21.38 6.80
N GLY A 418 -22.48 -21.76 7.98
CA GLY A 418 -22.37 -23.13 8.51
C GLY A 418 -23.21 -24.14 7.72
N VAL A 419 -24.47 -23.78 7.42
CA VAL A 419 -25.41 -24.61 6.67
C VAL A 419 -24.93 -24.82 5.24
N THR A 420 -24.41 -23.76 4.60
CA THR A 420 -23.81 -23.85 3.26
C THR A 420 -22.62 -24.83 3.22
N LYS A 421 -21.73 -24.82 4.22
CA LYS A 421 -20.62 -25.78 4.30
C LYS A 421 -21.10 -27.23 4.46
N GLU A 422 -22.07 -27.45 5.34
CA GLU A 422 -22.67 -28.77 5.54
C GLU A 422 -23.32 -29.28 4.25
N PHE A 423 -24.05 -28.41 3.55
CA PHE A 423 -24.66 -28.71 2.26
C PHE A 423 -23.63 -29.22 1.24
N PHE A 424 -22.52 -28.50 1.04
CA PHE A 424 -21.48 -28.95 0.11
C PHE A 424 -20.89 -30.30 0.52
N LEU A 425 -20.65 -30.52 1.82
CA LEU A 425 -20.12 -31.78 2.33
C LEU A 425 -21.07 -32.96 2.03
N LEU A 426 -22.36 -32.80 2.33
CA LEU A 426 -23.36 -33.84 2.12
C LEU A 426 -23.57 -34.12 0.63
N LEU A 427 -23.71 -33.07 -0.17
CA LEU A 427 -24.00 -33.21 -1.60
C LEU A 427 -22.84 -33.86 -2.35
N ILE A 428 -21.60 -33.46 -2.06
CA ILE A 428 -20.42 -34.05 -2.69
C ILE A 428 -20.24 -35.51 -2.28
N LYS A 429 -20.43 -35.81 -0.99
CA LYS A 429 -20.39 -37.19 -0.51
C LYS A 429 -21.43 -38.06 -1.21
N GLU A 430 -22.64 -37.54 -1.42
CA GLU A 430 -23.73 -38.26 -2.05
C GLU A 430 -23.50 -38.45 -3.56
N ILE A 431 -23.21 -37.38 -4.32
CA ILE A 431 -23.08 -37.44 -5.79
C ILE A 431 -21.83 -38.21 -6.25
N LEU A 432 -20.77 -38.24 -5.45
CA LEU A 432 -19.54 -38.98 -5.76
C LEU A 432 -19.59 -40.45 -5.31
N ASP A 433 -20.65 -40.86 -4.62
CA ASP A 433 -20.81 -42.23 -4.17
C ASP A 433 -20.90 -43.17 -5.40
N PRO A 434 -20.12 -44.26 -5.46
CA PRO A 434 -20.16 -45.23 -6.56
C PRO A 434 -21.57 -45.79 -6.86
N LYS A 435 -22.51 -45.74 -5.91
CA LYS A 435 -23.92 -46.13 -6.14
C LYS A 435 -24.60 -45.32 -7.25
N TYR A 436 -24.13 -44.10 -7.53
CA TYR A 436 -24.62 -43.27 -8.63
C TYR A 436 -24.07 -43.70 -9.98
N GLY A 437 -23.04 -44.57 -10.03
CA GLY A 437 -22.46 -45.10 -11.26
C GLY A 437 -21.64 -44.10 -12.09
N MET A 438 -21.54 -42.84 -11.67
CA MET A 438 -20.79 -41.79 -12.38
C MET A 438 -19.28 -41.99 -12.32
N PHE A 439 -18.80 -42.44 -11.16
CA PHE A 439 -17.38 -42.56 -10.87
C PHE A 439 -17.09 -43.93 -10.28
N ARG A 440 -15.91 -44.44 -10.60
CA ARG A 440 -15.32 -45.64 -10.00
C ARG A 440 -14.13 -45.26 -9.15
N GLU A 441 -13.99 -45.95 -8.02
CA GLU A 441 -12.81 -45.86 -7.18
C GLU A 441 -11.73 -46.83 -7.68
N TYR A 442 -10.49 -46.36 -7.72
CA TYR A 442 -9.31 -47.20 -7.93
C TYR A 442 -8.74 -47.59 -6.58
N GLU A 443 -8.70 -48.89 -6.28
CA GLU A 443 -8.38 -49.39 -4.94
C GLU A 443 -6.98 -48.98 -4.46
N GLU A 444 -6.01 -48.87 -5.38
CA GLU A 444 -4.62 -48.58 -5.05
C GLU A 444 -4.38 -47.11 -4.72
N SER A 445 -5.00 -46.21 -5.47
CA SER A 445 -4.83 -44.76 -5.31
C SER A 445 -5.90 -44.13 -4.43
N ARG A 446 -7.04 -44.81 -4.21
CA ARG A 446 -8.26 -44.27 -3.59
C ARG A 446 -8.84 -43.07 -4.33
N LEU A 447 -8.43 -42.88 -5.59
CA LEU A 447 -8.93 -41.82 -6.45
C LEU A 447 -10.14 -42.28 -7.24
N LEU A 448 -10.99 -41.31 -7.55
CA LEU A 448 -12.16 -41.48 -8.40
C LEU A 448 -11.82 -41.14 -9.84
N TRP A 449 -12.38 -41.89 -10.78
CA TRP A 449 -12.39 -41.54 -12.19
C TRP A 449 -13.74 -41.86 -12.81
N PHE A 450 -14.03 -41.24 -13.96
CA PHE A 450 -15.26 -41.49 -14.71
C PHE A 450 -15.42 -42.98 -15.03
N SER A 451 -16.64 -43.47 -14.84
CA SER A 451 -17.04 -44.79 -15.28
C SER A 451 -17.00 -44.88 -16.81
N TYR A 452 -16.59 -46.03 -17.35
CA TYR A 452 -16.58 -46.25 -18.81
C TYR A 452 -17.97 -46.39 -19.40
N PHE A 453 -18.89 -46.93 -18.61
CA PHE A 453 -20.28 -47.15 -18.99
C PHE A 453 -21.13 -46.73 -17.81
N ASP A 454 -21.92 -45.69 -18.04
CA ASP A 454 -22.91 -45.22 -17.10
C ASP A 454 -24.21 -44.95 -17.87
N PHE A 455 -25.34 -45.16 -17.20
CA PHE A 455 -26.66 -44.76 -17.69
C PHE A 455 -27.09 -43.45 -17.02
N VAL A 456 -26.13 -42.65 -16.58
CA VAL A 456 -26.38 -41.48 -15.77
C VAL A 456 -26.76 -40.31 -16.66
N GLU A 457 -27.73 -39.54 -16.19
CA GLU A 457 -28.16 -38.34 -16.88
C GLU A 457 -27.04 -37.28 -16.91
N LYS A 458 -26.92 -36.56 -18.02
CA LYS A 458 -25.92 -35.51 -18.21
C LYS A 458 -25.99 -34.43 -17.12
N ASP A 459 -27.17 -34.23 -16.55
CA ASP A 459 -27.43 -33.24 -15.51
C ASP A 459 -26.65 -33.52 -14.23
N ASN A 460 -26.33 -34.79 -13.92
CA ASN A 460 -25.52 -35.12 -12.75
C ASN A 460 -24.05 -34.69 -12.95
N TYR A 461 -23.49 -34.91 -14.15
CA TYR A 461 -22.15 -34.43 -14.50
C TYR A 461 -22.08 -32.91 -14.54
N TRP A 462 -23.13 -32.27 -15.09
CA TRP A 462 -23.30 -30.83 -15.03
C TRP A 462 -23.33 -30.32 -13.59
N LEU A 463 -24.08 -30.97 -12.71
CA LEU A 463 -24.15 -30.62 -11.29
C LEU A 463 -22.77 -30.68 -10.64
N VAL A 464 -21.98 -31.73 -10.85
CA VAL A 464 -20.60 -31.82 -10.30
C VAL A 464 -19.76 -30.62 -10.76
N GLY A 465 -19.84 -30.26 -12.05
CA GLY A 465 -19.13 -29.09 -12.59
C GLY A 465 -19.59 -27.77 -11.95
N VAL A 466 -20.90 -27.56 -11.83
CA VAL A 466 -21.47 -26.37 -11.18
C VAL A 466 -21.10 -26.31 -9.70
N LEU A 467 -21.07 -27.44 -8.99
CA LEU A 467 -20.67 -27.52 -7.59
C LEU A 467 -19.21 -27.12 -7.39
N CYS A 468 -18.30 -27.55 -8.27
CA CYS A 468 -16.92 -27.07 -8.25
C CYS A 468 -16.85 -25.55 -8.38
N GLY A 469 -17.60 -24.99 -9.34
CA GLY A 469 -17.68 -23.54 -9.54
C GLY A 469 -18.24 -22.81 -8.33
N LEU A 470 -19.36 -23.28 -7.78
CA LEU A 470 -20.01 -22.69 -6.61
C LEU A 470 -19.16 -22.82 -5.35
N ALA A 471 -18.44 -23.93 -5.16
CA ALA A 471 -17.56 -24.11 -4.01
C ALA A 471 -16.40 -23.11 -4.04
N ILE A 472 -15.73 -22.96 -5.19
CA ILE A 472 -14.68 -21.94 -5.40
C ILE A 472 -15.26 -20.54 -5.17
N TYR A 473 -16.41 -20.26 -5.79
CA TYR A 473 -17.08 -18.96 -5.69
C TYR A 473 -17.65 -18.65 -4.30
N ASN A 474 -17.82 -19.63 -3.43
CA ASN A 474 -18.25 -19.42 -2.04
C ASN A 474 -17.12 -19.67 -1.04
N ASN A 475 -15.86 -19.69 -1.50
CA ASN A 475 -14.67 -19.92 -0.68
C ASN A 475 -14.83 -21.14 0.26
N THR A 476 -15.44 -22.20 -0.29
CA THR A 476 -15.71 -23.44 0.42
C THR A 476 -14.78 -24.50 -0.11
N ILE A 477 -13.95 -25.04 0.78
CA ILE A 477 -13.04 -26.13 0.46
C ILE A 477 -13.87 -27.42 0.40
N ILE A 478 -13.74 -28.12 -0.72
CA ILE A 478 -14.40 -29.39 -0.96
C ILE A 478 -13.36 -30.48 -1.22
N ASN A 479 -13.63 -31.69 -0.74
CA ASN A 479 -12.77 -32.83 -1.01
C ASN A 479 -13.17 -33.47 -2.34
N MET A 480 -12.31 -33.34 -3.34
CA MET A 480 -12.50 -33.90 -4.68
C MET A 480 -11.37 -34.90 -4.93
N PRO A 481 -11.58 -36.19 -4.65
CA PRO A 481 -10.53 -37.21 -4.71
C PRO A 481 -10.26 -37.65 -6.17
N PHE A 482 -9.98 -36.70 -7.05
CA PHE A 482 -9.68 -36.94 -8.47
C PHE A 482 -8.17 -36.75 -8.74
N PRO A 483 -7.60 -37.49 -9.70
CA PRO A 483 -6.20 -37.32 -10.10
C PRO A 483 -5.94 -35.96 -10.76
N LEU A 484 -4.66 -35.56 -10.82
CA LEU A 484 -4.21 -34.32 -11.46
C LEU A 484 -4.69 -34.20 -12.92
N CYS A 485 -4.81 -35.33 -13.60
CA CYS A 485 -5.21 -35.39 -15.00
C CYS A 485 -6.63 -34.86 -15.27
N LEU A 486 -7.52 -34.88 -14.27
CA LEU A 486 -8.83 -34.19 -14.38
C LEU A 486 -8.63 -32.69 -14.60
N TYR A 487 -7.78 -32.08 -13.78
CA TYR A 487 -7.52 -30.64 -13.82
C TYR A 487 -6.76 -30.24 -15.09
N LYS A 488 -5.83 -31.08 -15.55
CA LYS A 488 -5.21 -30.93 -16.88
C LYS A 488 -6.26 -30.90 -17.99
N LYS A 489 -7.21 -31.84 -17.98
CA LYS A 489 -8.32 -31.86 -18.97
C LYS A 489 -9.19 -30.62 -18.90
N LEU A 490 -9.49 -30.10 -17.71
CA LEU A 490 -10.24 -28.84 -17.56
C LEU A 490 -9.49 -27.63 -18.12
N LEU A 491 -8.15 -27.66 -18.11
CA LEU A 491 -7.28 -26.64 -18.67
C LEU A 491 -6.92 -26.88 -20.15
N ASN A 492 -7.43 -27.95 -20.77
CA ASN A 492 -7.04 -28.43 -22.10
C ASN A 492 -5.53 -28.73 -22.22
N GLU A 493 -4.91 -29.21 -21.15
CA GLU A 493 -3.54 -29.73 -21.16
C GLU A 493 -3.51 -31.22 -21.52
N GLU A 494 -2.45 -31.64 -22.20
CA GLU A 494 -2.23 -33.06 -22.52
C GLU A 494 -1.89 -33.87 -21.26
N CYS A 495 -2.43 -35.07 -21.19
CA CYS A 495 -2.10 -36.04 -20.14
C CYS A 495 -0.98 -36.96 -20.61
N ASP A 496 -0.13 -37.38 -19.71
CA ASP A 496 1.01 -38.27 -19.97
C ASP A 496 0.98 -39.53 -19.10
N LEU A 497 2.04 -40.35 -19.17
CA LEU A 497 2.11 -41.59 -18.39
C LEU A 497 2.20 -41.34 -16.87
N SER A 498 2.71 -40.19 -16.43
CA SER A 498 2.78 -39.86 -15.00
C SER A 498 1.38 -39.69 -14.40
N ASP A 499 0.44 -39.16 -15.18
CA ASP A 499 -0.97 -39.06 -14.80
C ASP A 499 -1.63 -40.44 -14.59
N LEU A 500 -1.28 -41.40 -15.44
CA LEU A 500 -1.77 -42.78 -15.29
C LEU A 500 -1.16 -43.46 -14.06
N LYS A 501 0.11 -43.19 -13.76
CA LYS A 501 0.78 -43.70 -12.54
C LYS A 501 0.13 -43.17 -11.26
N GLU A 502 -0.36 -41.93 -11.25
CA GLU A 502 -1.12 -41.39 -10.13
C GLU A 502 -2.46 -42.12 -9.95
N LEU A 503 -3.21 -42.30 -11.05
CA LEU A 503 -4.53 -42.93 -11.00
C LEU A 503 -4.48 -44.44 -10.74
N SER A 504 -3.64 -45.17 -11.47
CA SER A 504 -3.43 -46.62 -11.37
C SER A 504 -1.93 -46.91 -11.39
N PRO A 505 -1.28 -46.91 -10.21
CA PRO A 505 0.16 -47.12 -10.11
C PRO A 505 0.65 -48.42 -10.76
N VAL A 506 -0.10 -49.51 -10.59
CA VAL A 506 0.24 -50.82 -11.18
C VAL A 506 0.28 -50.72 -12.70
N THR A 507 -0.82 -50.28 -13.32
CA THR A 507 -0.91 -50.14 -14.78
C THR A 507 0.14 -49.17 -15.31
N GLY A 508 0.31 -48.01 -14.66
CA GLY A 508 1.29 -47.01 -15.07
C GLY A 508 2.75 -47.50 -14.98
N ASN A 509 3.09 -48.28 -13.96
CA ASN A 509 4.42 -48.88 -13.83
C ASN A 509 4.65 -50.04 -14.79
N SER A 510 3.61 -50.84 -15.09
CA SER A 510 3.69 -51.86 -16.15
C SER A 510 3.94 -51.23 -17.51
N MET A 511 3.22 -50.15 -17.86
CA MET A 511 3.43 -49.40 -19.10
C MET A 511 4.83 -48.77 -19.15
N GLN A 512 5.35 -48.26 -18.03
CA GLN A 512 6.73 -47.78 -17.96
C GLN A 512 7.74 -48.91 -18.18
N SER A 513 7.50 -50.09 -17.60
CA SER A 513 8.39 -51.25 -17.76
C SER A 513 8.47 -51.71 -19.23
N ILE A 514 7.37 -51.57 -19.98
CA ILE A 514 7.34 -51.83 -21.41
C ILE A 514 8.19 -50.78 -22.16
N LEU A 515 8.09 -49.50 -21.79
CA LEU A 515 8.88 -48.42 -22.41
C LEU A 515 10.38 -48.52 -22.11
N ASP A 516 10.74 -49.01 -20.93
CA ASP A 516 12.12 -49.12 -20.46
C ASP A 516 12.78 -50.46 -20.87
N TYR A 517 12.07 -51.34 -21.58
CA TYR A 517 12.59 -52.64 -22.00
C TYR A 517 13.55 -52.51 -23.18
N GLU A 518 14.79 -52.96 -23.00
CA GLU A 518 15.86 -52.92 -24.02
C GLU A 518 16.20 -54.29 -24.64
N GLY A 519 15.49 -55.36 -24.27
CA GLY A 519 15.74 -56.71 -24.81
C GLY A 519 15.26 -56.88 -26.26
N GLU A 520 15.93 -57.75 -27.01
CA GLU A 520 15.59 -58.03 -28.42
C GLU A 520 14.35 -58.96 -28.57
N ASP A 521 13.90 -59.58 -27.48
CA ASP A 521 12.81 -60.54 -27.36
C ASP A 521 11.49 -59.90 -26.85
N PHE A 522 11.26 -58.63 -27.19
CA PHE A 522 10.08 -57.87 -26.76
C PHE A 522 8.74 -58.57 -27.09
N GLU A 523 8.61 -59.07 -28.33
CA GLU A 523 7.39 -59.75 -28.80
C GLU A 523 7.10 -61.02 -27.98
N GLU A 524 8.12 -61.84 -27.74
CA GLU A 524 8.00 -63.09 -26.96
C GLU A 524 7.76 -62.83 -25.47
N THR A 525 8.33 -61.73 -24.95
CA THR A 525 8.26 -61.39 -23.52
C THR A 525 6.89 -60.85 -23.12
N PHE A 526 6.29 -59.98 -23.95
CA PHE A 526 5.06 -59.27 -23.60
C PHE A 526 3.80 -59.84 -24.28
N ASP A 527 3.89 -60.34 -25.52
CA ASP A 527 2.75 -60.84 -26.33
C ASP A 527 1.48 -59.97 -26.19
N LEU A 528 1.67 -58.65 -26.30
CA LEU A 528 0.59 -57.67 -26.21
C LEU A 528 0.04 -57.35 -27.60
N ARG A 529 -1.21 -56.93 -27.66
CA ARG A 529 -1.86 -56.43 -28.88
C ARG A 529 -2.36 -55.01 -28.64
N PHE A 530 -2.70 -54.30 -29.71
CA PHE A 530 -3.32 -52.97 -29.60
C PHE A 530 -4.81 -53.07 -29.21
N GLU A 531 -5.09 -53.79 -28.12
CA GLU A 531 -6.40 -53.95 -27.51
C GLU A 531 -6.31 -53.94 -25.98
N ILE A 532 -7.40 -53.54 -25.32
CA ILE A 532 -7.51 -53.53 -23.87
C ILE A 532 -8.74 -54.31 -23.44
N VAL A 533 -8.68 -54.96 -22.28
CA VAL A 533 -9.81 -55.64 -21.68
C VAL A 533 -10.33 -54.80 -20.53
N LEU A 534 -11.60 -54.41 -20.60
CA LEU A 534 -12.28 -53.64 -19.57
C LEU A 534 -13.39 -54.49 -18.95
N ASP A 535 -13.57 -54.37 -17.64
CA ASP A 535 -14.75 -54.89 -16.96
C ASP A 535 -15.91 -53.90 -17.14
N VAL A 536 -16.98 -54.36 -17.78
CA VAL A 536 -18.18 -53.59 -18.08
C VAL A 536 -19.36 -54.35 -17.48
N LEU A 537 -19.91 -53.83 -16.37
CA LEU A 537 -21.05 -54.43 -15.66
C LEU A 537 -20.81 -55.89 -15.22
N GLY A 538 -19.58 -56.27 -14.90
CA GLY A 538 -19.20 -57.62 -14.50
C GLY A 538 -18.82 -58.55 -15.66
N GLU A 539 -18.86 -58.06 -16.90
CA GLU A 539 -18.43 -58.79 -18.09
C GLU A 539 -17.15 -58.18 -18.67
N LYS A 540 -16.15 -59.03 -18.96
CA LYS A 540 -14.92 -58.61 -19.63
C LYS A 540 -15.18 -58.37 -21.11
N GLN A 541 -15.00 -57.14 -21.55
CA GLN A 541 -15.11 -56.74 -22.95
C GLN A 541 -13.77 -56.26 -23.50
N THR A 542 -13.42 -56.69 -24.71
CA THR A 542 -12.18 -56.30 -25.39
C THR A 542 -12.43 -55.12 -26.33
N PHE A 543 -11.60 -54.08 -26.23
CA PHE A 543 -11.66 -52.85 -27.03
C PHE A 543 -10.36 -52.67 -27.81
N GLN A 544 -10.45 -52.49 -29.12
CA GLN A 544 -9.27 -52.18 -29.95
C GLN A 544 -8.88 -50.70 -29.80
N LEU A 545 -7.59 -50.45 -29.54
CA LEU A 545 -7.03 -49.09 -29.38
C LEU A 545 -6.80 -48.40 -30.73
N LYS A 546 -6.69 -49.17 -31.81
CA LYS A 546 -6.58 -48.68 -33.19
C LYS A 546 -7.24 -49.66 -34.15
N GLU A 547 -7.43 -49.23 -35.39
CA GLU A 547 -7.99 -50.07 -36.45
C GLU A 547 -7.12 -51.33 -36.68
N ASN A 548 -7.76 -52.50 -36.70
CA ASN A 548 -7.10 -53.82 -36.78
C ASN A 548 -6.09 -54.07 -35.65
N GLY A 549 -6.38 -53.57 -34.44
CA GLY A 549 -5.48 -53.68 -33.29
C GLY A 549 -5.19 -55.12 -32.86
N ASP A 550 -6.11 -56.05 -33.14
CA ASP A 550 -5.99 -57.50 -32.90
C ASP A 550 -4.87 -58.16 -33.73
N LYS A 551 -4.48 -57.53 -34.84
CA LYS A 551 -3.47 -58.06 -35.77
C LYS A 551 -2.11 -57.40 -35.62
N VAL A 552 -2.00 -56.38 -34.78
CA VAL A 552 -0.72 -55.71 -34.50
C VAL A 552 -0.21 -56.18 -33.16
N VAL A 553 0.87 -56.95 -33.22
CA VAL A 553 1.71 -57.34 -32.08
C VAL A 553 2.79 -56.27 -31.89
#